data_AF-A0A935TYK8-F1
#
_entry.id   AF-A0A935TYK8-F1
#
_cell.length_a   1.000
_cell.length_b   1.000
_cell.length_c   1.000
_cell.angle_alpha   90.00
_cell.angle_beta   90.00
_cell.angle_gamma   90.00
#
_symmetry.space_group_name_H-M   'P 1'
#
loop_
_entity.id
_entity.type
_entity.pdbx_description
1 polymer ?
#
loop_
_entity_poly.entity_id
_entity_poly.type
_entity_poly.pdbx_seq_one_letter_code
_entity_poly.pdbx_strand_id
1 'polypeptide(L)'
;MEPAQARGGVLDLALERGSRAGPPLSRRRLACRPDKRRPARRGAREVRPTLTRALGDDLGQASRYLPQVRRLEVLPYHDEWPQEAAAEAARFASALAADPRLLEIHHIGSTAVPGLAAKPTLDLLPVVTDLACLHEARAALEALGYQWRGESEIPNRRYFPRSAPDGARLAHVHCFPAGDVAIHRHLAFRDYLRAHPDIARAYAALKLQCAQLHPHDGAAYTDCKATFVHRTLTDALAWAARDPGATKT
;
A
#
# COMPACT_ATOMS: atom_id res chain seq x y z
N MET A 1 -35.93 -43.98 -24.32
CA MET A 1 -35.97 -44.60 -22.98
C MET A 1 -35.09 -43.76 -22.06
N GLU A 2 -35.70 -42.82 -21.35
CA GLU A 2 -35.41 -42.54 -19.92
C GLU A 2 -35.83 -43.79 -19.09
N PRO A 3 -35.51 -43.96 -17.78
CA PRO A 3 -34.98 -42.98 -16.80
C PRO A 3 -33.93 -43.50 -15.78
N ALA A 4 -33.45 -42.59 -14.90
CA ALA A 4 -33.30 -42.73 -13.42
C ALA A 4 -32.10 -41.87 -12.92
N GLN A 5 -32.24 -40.66 -12.34
CA GLN A 5 -32.79 -40.24 -11.03
C GLN A 5 -32.28 -40.97 -9.77
N ALA A 6 -31.50 -40.25 -8.93
CA ALA A 6 -31.73 -39.97 -7.50
C ALA A 6 -30.52 -39.20 -6.90
N ARG A 7 -30.69 -37.96 -6.40
CA ARG A 7 -30.86 -37.52 -4.97
C ARG A 7 -29.64 -37.82 -4.08
N GLY A 8 -29.12 -36.95 -3.22
CA GLY A 8 -29.50 -35.64 -2.69
C GLY A 8 -28.53 -35.27 -1.54
N GLY A 9 -28.61 -34.06 -0.98
CA GLY A 9 -27.87 -33.71 0.24
C GLY A 9 -27.65 -32.21 0.46
N VAL A 10 -28.71 -31.52 0.88
CA VAL A 10 -28.68 -30.16 1.43
C VAL A 10 -28.44 -30.27 2.94
N LEU A 11 -27.55 -29.45 3.50
CA LEU A 11 -27.50 -29.19 4.94
C LEU A 11 -27.22 -27.70 5.17
N ASP A 12 -28.28 -27.05 5.64
CA ASP A 12 -28.39 -25.69 6.13
C ASP A 12 -28.79 -25.81 7.60
N LEU A 13 -27.97 -25.31 8.53
CA LEU A 13 -28.20 -25.20 9.98
C LEU A 13 -26.99 -24.43 10.55
N ALA A 14 -27.06 -23.44 11.44
CA ALA A 14 -28.16 -22.71 12.03
C ALA A 14 -27.56 -21.48 12.73
N LEU A 15 -28.35 -20.40 12.79
CA LEU A 15 -28.15 -19.30 13.74
C LEU A 15 -28.41 -19.79 15.17
N GLU A 16 -27.54 -19.43 16.12
CA GLU A 16 -27.98 -19.25 17.51
C GLU A 16 -27.49 -17.91 18.06
N ARG A 17 -28.49 -17.14 18.53
CA ARG A 17 -28.39 -15.90 19.29
C ARG A 17 -28.31 -16.28 20.78
N GLY A 18 -27.29 -15.80 21.48
CA GLY A 18 -27.19 -15.86 22.94
C GLY A 18 -27.04 -14.46 23.54
N SER A 19 -28.18 -13.79 23.79
CA SER A 19 -28.28 -12.60 24.64
C SER A 19 -28.35 -13.01 26.10
N ARG A 20 -27.58 -12.35 26.99
CA ARG A 20 -27.96 -12.11 28.39
C ARG A 20 -27.14 -10.97 28.99
N ALA A 21 -27.86 -9.94 29.39
CA ALA A 21 -27.40 -8.76 30.11
C ALA A 21 -27.75 -8.85 31.60
N GLY A 22 -26.95 -8.17 32.43
CA GLY A 22 -27.32 -7.62 33.75
C GLY A 22 -26.49 -8.12 34.94
N PRO A 23 -26.40 -7.39 36.08
CA PRO A 23 -26.68 -5.96 36.34
C PRO A 23 -25.50 -5.23 37.07
N PRO A 24 -25.60 -3.92 37.35
CA PRO A 24 -24.51 -3.11 37.92
C PRO A 24 -24.68 -2.74 39.42
N LEU A 25 -23.63 -2.08 39.93
CA LEU A 25 -23.53 -1.21 41.12
C LEU A 25 -23.28 -1.86 42.50
N SER A 26 -22.20 -1.42 43.16
CA SER A 26 -22.36 -0.67 44.42
C SER A 26 -21.15 0.24 44.71
N ARG A 27 -21.48 1.50 45.04
CA ARG A 27 -20.57 2.49 45.63
C ARG A 27 -20.44 2.20 47.12
N ARG A 28 -19.23 2.27 47.68
CA ARG A 28 -19.04 2.63 49.09
C ARG A 28 -17.94 3.67 49.24
N ARG A 29 -18.37 4.85 49.68
CA ARG A 29 -17.56 5.89 50.31
C ARG A 29 -17.25 5.45 51.75
N LEU A 30 -16.04 5.71 52.22
CA LEU A 30 -15.78 6.01 53.62
C LEU A 30 -14.75 7.15 53.66
N ALA A 31 -15.06 8.16 54.46
CA ALA A 31 -14.26 9.35 54.67
C ALA A 31 -14.05 9.56 56.17
N CYS A 32 -13.01 10.35 56.49
CA CYS A 32 -12.65 10.98 57.77
C CYS A 32 -11.97 10.10 58.83
N ARG A 33 -10.94 10.51 59.59
CA ARG A 33 -10.00 11.66 59.73
C ARG A 33 -9.24 11.36 61.08
N PRO A 34 -8.44 12.26 61.67
CA PRO A 34 -7.01 12.54 61.45
C PRO A 34 -6.13 12.20 62.69
N ASP A 35 -4.79 12.28 62.61
CA ASP A 35 -4.03 12.82 63.76
C ASP A 35 -2.69 13.44 63.36
N LYS A 36 -2.36 14.48 64.13
CA LYS A 36 -1.26 15.43 64.06
C LYS A 36 0.02 14.83 64.64
N ARG A 37 1.18 15.25 64.15
CA ARG A 37 2.29 15.85 64.94
C ARG A 37 3.51 16.12 64.05
N ARG A 38 3.92 17.40 64.04
CA ARG A 38 5.25 17.92 63.66
C ARG A 38 6.16 17.89 64.90
N PRO A 39 7.50 17.80 64.78
CA PRO A 39 8.37 18.98 64.56
C PRO A 39 9.53 18.69 63.57
N ALA A 40 9.92 19.59 62.66
CA ALA A 40 10.79 20.77 62.76
C ALA A 40 12.31 20.49 62.84
N ARG A 41 13.02 20.86 61.76
CA ARG A 41 14.28 21.65 61.67
C ARG A 41 15.48 21.06 60.88
N ARG A 42 15.98 21.95 60.01
CA ARG A 42 17.37 22.27 59.61
C ARG A 42 18.05 21.46 58.50
N GLY A 43 18.48 22.20 57.47
CA GLY A 43 19.43 21.76 56.44
C GLY A 43 19.26 22.50 55.11
N ALA A 44 19.32 23.83 55.10
CA ALA A 44 19.42 24.60 53.86
C ALA A 44 20.85 24.46 53.30
N ARG A 45 21.00 23.97 52.07
CA ARG A 45 22.23 24.09 51.29
C ARG A 45 21.90 24.90 50.04
N GLU A 46 22.38 26.13 50.01
CA GLU A 46 22.33 27.02 48.86
C GLU A 46 23.05 26.39 47.67
N VAL A 47 22.40 26.38 46.51
CA VAL A 47 23.07 26.30 45.21
C VAL A 47 22.68 27.56 44.45
N ARG A 48 23.64 28.46 44.28
CA ARG A 48 23.51 29.70 43.50
C ARG A 48 23.41 29.39 42.00
N PRO A 49 22.76 30.26 41.22
CA PRO A 49 22.48 30.03 39.81
C PRO A 49 23.64 30.47 38.93
N THR A 50 23.86 29.77 37.82
CA THR A 50 24.60 30.33 36.68
C THR A 50 23.76 30.11 35.43
N LEU A 51 22.85 31.06 35.20
CA LEU A 51 22.31 31.30 33.88
C LEU A 51 23.32 32.16 33.13
N THR A 52 23.58 31.79 31.88
CA THR A 52 23.68 32.65 30.68
C THR A 52 24.83 32.16 29.80
N ARG A 53 24.48 31.90 28.53
CA ARG A 53 25.33 31.82 27.34
C ARG A 53 25.58 30.42 26.78
N ALA A 54 24.60 29.91 26.03
CA ALA A 54 24.80 29.21 24.75
C ALA A 54 23.44 28.74 24.18
N LEU A 55 22.57 29.66 23.77
CA LEU A 55 21.42 29.34 22.91
C LEU A 55 21.30 30.47 21.88
N GLY A 56 22.27 30.54 20.97
CA GLY A 56 22.35 31.57 19.94
C GLY A 56 22.59 31.05 18.52
N ASP A 57 23.17 29.87 18.34
CA ASP A 57 23.81 29.51 17.06
C ASP A 57 23.32 28.19 16.43
N ASP A 58 22.18 27.63 16.83
CA ASP A 58 21.76 26.27 16.37
C ASP A 58 20.43 26.21 15.61
N LEU A 59 19.88 27.35 15.20
CA LEU A 59 18.70 27.40 14.31
C LEU A 59 19.06 27.53 12.81
N GLY A 60 20.35 27.71 12.48
CA GLY A 60 20.83 27.85 11.10
C GLY A 60 21.03 26.54 10.33
N GLN A 61 21.04 25.38 11.02
CA GLN A 61 21.31 24.08 10.38
C GLN A 61 20.10 23.12 10.35
N ALA A 62 19.02 23.42 11.06
CA ALA A 62 17.81 22.60 11.10
C ALA A 62 16.95 22.70 9.82
N SER A 63 17.20 23.68 8.94
CA SER A 63 16.46 23.86 7.68
C SER A 63 16.83 22.83 6.59
N ARG A 64 17.94 22.09 6.74
CA ARG A 64 18.45 21.16 5.70
C ARG A 64 17.75 19.80 5.64
N TYR A 65 16.82 19.50 6.56
CA TYR A 65 16.21 18.18 6.70
C TYR A 65 14.68 18.20 6.75
N LEU A 66 14.03 19.21 6.17
CA LEU A 66 12.60 19.07 5.90
C LEU A 66 12.42 18.19 4.64
N PRO A 67 11.75 17.02 4.74
CA PRO A 67 11.41 16.26 3.55
C PRO A 67 10.58 17.16 2.65
N GLN A 68 11.08 17.41 1.44
CA GLN A 68 10.36 18.26 0.50
C GLN A 68 9.06 17.56 0.10
N VAL A 69 7.94 18.09 0.55
CA VAL A 69 6.61 17.58 0.22
C VAL A 69 6.33 17.91 -1.24
N ARG A 70 6.70 17.00 -2.13
CA ARG A 70 6.50 17.17 -3.57
C ARG A 70 5.02 17.27 -3.89
N ARG A 71 4.70 18.14 -4.85
CA ARG A 71 3.36 18.21 -5.40
C ARG A 71 3.02 16.89 -6.10
N LEU A 72 1.84 16.37 -5.84
CA LEU A 72 1.29 15.22 -6.54
C LEU A 72 0.85 15.67 -7.93
N GLU A 73 1.50 15.10 -8.94
CA GLU A 73 1.22 15.39 -10.34
C GLU A 73 0.66 14.15 -11.03
N VAL A 74 -0.41 14.36 -11.78
CA VAL A 74 -0.99 13.39 -12.71
C VAL A 74 -0.77 13.96 -14.10
N LEU A 75 0.01 13.25 -14.90
CA LEU A 75 0.41 13.66 -16.25
C LEU A 75 -0.46 12.95 -17.28
N PRO A 76 -0.56 13.49 -18.52
CA PRO A 76 -1.05 12.74 -19.67
C PRO A 76 -0.34 11.39 -19.83
N TYR A 77 -0.92 10.48 -20.60
CA TYR A 77 -0.24 9.23 -20.91
C TYR A 77 1.03 9.48 -21.73
N HIS A 78 2.11 8.78 -21.41
CA HIS A 78 3.35 8.81 -22.18
C HIS A 78 3.54 7.45 -22.90
N ASP A 79 3.75 7.48 -24.20
CA ASP A 79 3.95 6.28 -25.04
C ASP A 79 5.27 5.53 -24.73
N GLU A 80 6.16 6.16 -23.96
CA GLU A 80 7.44 5.59 -23.51
C GLU A 80 7.27 4.65 -22.30
N TRP A 81 6.18 4.77 -21.53
CA TRP A 81 5.97 3.97 -20.31
C TRP A 81 6.05 2.45 -20.50
N PRO A 82 5.55 1.85 -21.59
CA PRO A 82 5.76 0.43 -21.85
C PRO A 82 7.24 0.05 -21.99
N GLN A 83 8.04 0.87 -22.67
CA GLN A 83 9.47 0.65 -22.84
C GLN A 83 10.22 0.85 -21.52
N GLU A 84 9.88 1.89 -20.75
CA GLU A 84 10.45 2.13 -19.43
C GLU A 84 10.11 1.00 -18.45
N ALA A 85 8.87 0.48 -18.48
CA ALA A 85 8.46 -0.66 -17.68
C ALA A 85 9.22 -1.94 -18.06
N ALA A 86 9.44 -2.18 -19.36
CA ALA A 86 10.25 -3.32 -19.80
C ALA A 86 11.71 -3.20 -19.34
N ALA A 87 12.30 -2.00 -19.41
CA ALA A 87 13.65 -1.75 -18.91
C ALA A 87 13.75 -1.91 -17.38
N GLU A 88 12.73 -1.45 -16.65
CA GLU A 88 12.65 -1.61 -15.20
C GLU A 88 12.41 -3.07 -14.78
N ALA A 89 11.62 -3.82 -15.54
CA ALA A 89 11.43 -5.25 -15.34
C ALA A 89 12.73 -6.03 -15.58
N ALA A 90 13.47 -5.71 -16.65
CA ALA A 90 14.77 -6.30 -16.92
C ALA A 90 15.80 -5.97 -15.82
N ARG A 91 15.79 -4.73 -15.31
CA ARG A 91 16.59 -4.33 -14.15
C ARG A 91 16.26 -5.19 -12.93
N PHE A 92 14.98 -5.32 -12.57
CA PHE A 92 14.57 -6.13 -11.43
C PHE A 92 14.98 -7.60 -11.60
N ALA A 93 14.70 -8.19 -12.77
CA ALA A 93 15.06 -9.57 -13.09
C ALA A 93 16.58 -9.84 -13.01
N SER A 94 17.42 -8.86 -13.35
CA SER A 94 18.87 -8.99 -13.28
C SER A 94 19.39 -9.25 -11.86
N ALA A 95 18.70 -8.74 -10.83
CA ALA A 95 19.07 -9.01 -9.44
C ALA A 95 18.85 -10.47 -9.04
N LEU A 96 17.94 -11.16 -9.73
CA LEU A 96 17.66 -12.57 -9.53
C LEU A 96 18.57 -13.47 -10.40
N ALA A 97 19.47 -12.91 -11.21
CA ALA A 97 20.45 -13.67 -12.00
C ALA A 97 19.85 -14.84 -12.82
N ALA A 98 18.69 -14.61 -13.44
CA ALA A 98 17.93 -15.62 -14.18
C ALA A 98 17.48 -16.83 -13.34
N ASP A 99 17.23 -16.62 -12.04
CA ASP A 99 16.61 -17.62 -11.16
C ASP A 99 15.30 -18.12 -11.78
N PRO A 100 15.16 -19.44 -12.02
CA PRO A 100 13.98 -20.02 -12.67
C PRO A 100 12.71 -19.89 -11.82
N ARG A 101 12.83 -19.51 -10.54
CA ARG A 101 11.69 -19.20 -9.68
C ARG A 101 10.99 -17.90 -10.09
N LEU A 102 11.63 -17.00 -10.83
CA LEU A 102 10.97 -15.84 -11.45
C LEU A 102 10.28 -16.26 -12.74
N LEU A 103 8.95 -16.32 -12.72
CA LEU A 103 8.15 -16.84 -13.83
C LEU A 103 7.86 -15.76 -14.87
N GLU A 104 7.44 -14.58 -14.42
CA GLU A 104 7.00 -13.49 -15.28
C GLU A 104 7.05 -12.16 -14.52
N ILE A 105 7.11 -11.05 -15.26
CA ILE A 105 6.95 -9.69 -14.71
C ILE A 105 5.93 -8.96 -15.57
N HIS A 106 4.82 -8.58 -14.97
CA HIS A 106 3.78 -7.80 -15.64
C HIS A 106 3.96 -6.30 -15.38
N HIS A 107 3.77 -5.49 -16.42
CA HIS A 107 3.49 -4.07 -16.24
C HIS A 107 2.01 -3.91 -15.86
N ILE A 108 1.77 -3.30 -14.71
CA ILE A 108 0.43 -3.08 -14.14
C ILE A 108 0.25 -1.60 -13.77
N GLY A 109 -0.84 -1.28 -13.08
CA GLY A 109 -1.15 0.08 -12.66
C GLY A 109 -1.61 0.96 -13.83
N SER A 110 -1.70 2.27 -13.58
CA SER A 110 -2.25 3.20 -14.58
C SER A 110 -1.33 3.40 -15.77
N THR A 111 0.00 3.32 -15.58
CA THR A 111 0.97 3.50 -16.65
C THR A 111 0.96 2.35 -17.67
N ALA A 112 0.37 1.20 -17.32
CA ALA A 112 0.17 0.07 -18.21
C ALA A 112 -1.08 0.18 -19.10
N VAL A 113 -1.91 1.22 -18.95
CA VAL A 113 -3.15 1.39 -19.73
C VAL A 113 -2.94 2.53 -20.74
N PRO A 114 -2.87 2.22 -22.05
CA PRO A 114 -2.68 3.24 -23.09
C PRO A 114 -3.72 4.36 -23.01
N GLY A 115 -3.27 5.61 -23.11
CA GLY A 115 -4.12 6.80 -23.04
C GLY A 115 -4.59 7.20 -21.63
N LEU A 116 -4.25 6.46 -20.58
CA LEU A 116 -4.66 6.75 -19.21
C LEU A 116 -3.68 7.70 -18.50
N ALA A 117 -4.13 8.93 -18.19
CA ALA A 117 -3.36 9.87 -17.39
C ALA A 117 -2.97 9.29 -16.02
N ALA A 118 -1.73 9.43 -15.58
CA ALA A 118 -1.20 8.75 -14.40
C ALA A 118 -0.16 9.57 -13.65
N LYS A 119 0.15 9.17 -12.42
CA LYS A 119 1.40 9.58 -11.78
C LYS A 119 2.55 8.93 -12.55
N PRO A 120 3.69 9.61 -12.79
CA PRO A 120 4.84 9.05 -13.49
C PRO A 120 5.63 8.09 -12.58
N THR A 121 4.97 7.01 -12.17
CA THR A 121 5.52 5.92 -11.37
C THR A 121 5.06 4.62 -11.99
N LEU A 122 6.01 3.76 -12.32
CA LEU A 122 5.74 2.44 -12.89
C LEU A 122 5.28 1.48 -11.81
N ASP A 123 4.28 0.63 -12.08
CA ASP A 123 3.92 -0.47 -11.21
C ASP A 123 4.27 -1.79 -11.91
N LEU A 124 5.09 -2.61 -11.28
CA LEU A 124 5.49 -3.93 -11.78
C LEU A 124 4.97 -5.03 -10.86
N LEU A 125 4.65 -6.18 -11.45
CA LEU A 125 4.15 -7.36 -10.78
C LEU A 125 4.98 -8.58 -11.19
N PRO A 126 6.12 -8.83 -10.53
CA PRO A 126 6.85 -10.09 -10.65
C PRO A 126 6.07 -11.23 -9.98
N VAL A 127 5.96 -12.36 -10.68
CA VAL A 127 5.37 -13.59 -10.17
C VAL A 127 6.49 -14.61 -9.96
N VAL A 128 6.57 -15.15 -8.75
CA VAL A 128 7.60 -16.13 -8.40
C VAL A 128 6.99 -17.45 -7.94
N THR A 129 7.69 -18.57 -8.06
CA THR A 129 7.20 -19.84 -7.46
C THR A 129 7.25 -19.81 -5.94
N ASP A 130 8.26 -19.13 -5.38
CA ASP A 130 8.49 -18.98 -3.95
C ASP A 130 9.20 -17.65 -3.66
N LEU A 131 8.82 -16.99 -2.58
CA LEU A 131 9.36 -15.70 -2.16
C LEU A 131 10.81 -15.80 -1.65
N ALA A 132 11.32 -16.99 -1.32
CA ALA A 132 12.69 -17.18 -0.84
C ALA A 132 13.73 -16.61 -1.82
N CYS A 133 13.51 -16.72 -3.14
CA CYS A 133 14.42 -16.17 -4.15
C CYS A 133 14.65 -14.66 -3.98
N LEU A 134 13.62 -13.93 -3.54
CA LEU A 134 13.72 -12.50 -3.31
C LEU A 134 14.55 -12.18 -2.06
N HIS A 135 14.41 -12.98 -1.00
CA HIS A 135 15.22 -12.81 0.22
C HIS A 135 16.69 -13.11 -0.06
N GLU A 136 16.97 -14.15 -0.85
CA GLU A 136 18.32 -14.48 -1.31
C GLU A 136 18.90 -13.36 -2.20
N ALA A 137 18.08 -12.78 -3.08
CA ALA A 137 18.47 -11.66 -3.95
C ALA A 137 18.42 -10.28 -3.27
N ARG A 138 18.11 -10.20 -1.96
CA ARG A 138 17.84 -8.92 -1.28
C ARG A 138 18.97 -7.91 -1.44
N ALA A 139 20.22 -8.33 -1.22
CA ALA A 139 21.37 -7.43 -1.32
C ALA A 139 21.54 -6.89 -2.76
N ALA A 140 21.31 -7.73 -3.78
CA ALA A 140 21.38 -7.32 -5.18
C ALA A 140 20.24 -6.34 -5.54
N LEU A 141 19.02 -6.59 -5.05
CA LEU A 141 17.89 -5.68 -5.22
C LEU A 141 18.16 -4.32 -4.56
N GLU A 142 18.65 -4.32 -3.32
CA GLU A 142 19.01 -3.09 -2.60
C GLU A 142 20.14 -2.32 -3.33
N ALA A 143 21.13 -3.03 -3.90
CA ALA A 143 22.19 -2.43 -4.71
C ALA A 143 21.68 -1.75 -6.00
N LEU A 144 20.56 -2.22 -6.56
CA LEU A 144 19.88 -1.58 -7.70
C LEU A 144 18.95 -0.43 -7.28
N GLY A 145 18.88 -0.12 -5.98
CA GLY A 145 18.11 0.99 -5.42
C GLY A 145 16.68 0.62 -4.97
N TYR A 146 16.31 -0.65 -4.99
CA TYR A 146 15.02 -1.13 -4.49
C TYR A 146 15.00 -1.14 -2.96
N GLN A 147 13.95 -0.58 -2.35
CA GLN A 147 13.82 -0.57 -0.89
C GLN A 147 13.04 -1.79 -0.42
N TRP A 148 13.60 -2.64 0.45
CA TRP A 148 12.86 -3.77 1.00
C TRP A 148 11.79 -3.33 2.00
N ARG A 149 10.50 -3.50 1.68
CA ARG A 149 9.37 -3.15 2.58
C ARG A 149 8.59 -4.35 3.12
N GLY A 150 9.01 -5.58 2.79
CA GLY A 150 8.26 -6.79 3.16
C GLY A 150 6.84 -6.76 2.60
N GLU A 151 5.85 -7.11 3.41
CA GLU A 151 4.45 -7.16 3.00
C GLU A 151 3.80 -5.78 2.84
N SER A 152 4.15 -4.85 3.73
CA SER A 152 3.59 -3.50 3.76
C SER A 152 2.06 -3.52 3.70
N GLU A 153 1.42 -4.23 4.64
CA GLU A 153 -0.05 -4.33 4.81
C GLU A 153 -0.79 -5.22 3.78
N ILE A 154 -0.08 -5.81 2.81
CA ILE A 154 -0.67 -6.79 1.87
C ILE A 154 -0.05 -8.16 2.13
N PRO A 155 -0.83 -9.16 2.60
CA PRO A 155 -0.33 -10.51 2.85
C PRO A 155 0.36 -11.11 1.63
N ASN A 156 1.39 -11.93 1.86
CA ASN A 156 2.18 -12.61 0.82
C ASN A 156 2.88 -11.71 -0.19
N ARG A 157 2.82 -10.39 -0.06
CA ARG A 157 3.54 -9.47 -0.94
C ARG A 157 5.01 -9.35 -0.52
N ARG A 158 5.90 -9.15 -1.47
CA ARG A 158 7.17 -8.45 -1.23
C ARG A 158 7.18 -7.16 -2.04
N TYR A 159 7.22 -6.04 -1.32
CA TYR A 159 7.09 -4.72 -1.90
C TYR A 159 8.44 -4.01 -1.97
N PHE A 160 8.75 -3.51 -3.16
CA PHE A 160 10.00 -2.83 -3.45
C PHE A 160 9.76 -1.52 -4.20
N PRO A 161 9.58 -0.40 -3.48
CA PRO A 161 9.56 0.87 -4.13
C PRO A 161 10.99 1.33 -4.45
N ARG A 162 11.18 1.90 -5.64
CA ARG A 162 12.43 2.53 -6.10
C ARG A 162 12.22 4.01 -6.33
N SER A 163 13.15 4.82 -5.85
CA SER A 163 13.13 6.28 -6.04
C SER A 163 14.42 6.77 -6.69
N ALA A 164 14.33 7.89 -7.39
CA ALA A 164 15.48 8.65 -7.83
C ALA A 164 16.21 9.28 -6.63
N PRO A 165 17.46 9.72 -6.78
CA PRO A 165 18.22 10.38 -5.71
C PRO A 165 17.54 11.62 -5.14
N ASP A 166 16.73 12.31 -5.95
CA ASP A 166 15.96 13.48 -5.52
C ASP A 166 14.68 13.12 -4.72
N GLY A 167 14.39 11.82 -4.57
CA GLY A 167 13.24 11.28 -3.86
C GLY A 167 12.02 11.01 -4.74
N ALA A 168 12.03 11.39 -6.02
CA ALA A 168 10.92 11.10 -6.94
C ALA A 168 10.71 9.58 -7.06
N ARG A 169 9.45 9.13 -6.99
CA ARG A 169 9.14 7.70 -7.06
C ARG A 169 9.17 7.24 -8.51
N LEU A 170 10.04 6.29 -8.82
CA LEU A 170 10.24 5.77 -10.18
C LEU A 170 9.41 4.51 -10.42
N ALA A 171 9.47 3.57 -9.48
CA ALA A 171 8.76 2.30 -9.61
C ALA A 171 8.24 1.78 -8.27
N HIS A 172 7.17 1.00 -8.35
CA HIS A 172 6.59 0.18 -7.30
C HIS A 172 6.60 -1.26 -7.81
N VAL A 173 7.37 -2.14 -7.16
CA VAL A 173 7.40 -3.56 -7.52
C VAL A 173 6.63 -4.35 -6.46
N HIS A 174 5.55 -4.99 -6.88
CA HIS A 174 4.67 -5.79 -6.02
C HIS A 174 4.85 -7.26 -6.39
N CYS A 175 5.70 -7.99 -5.68
CA CYS A 175 5.96 -9.39 -6.00
C CYS A 175 5.08 -10.33 -5.17
N PHE A 176 4.56 -11.38 -5.82
CA PHE A 176 3.69 -12.39 -5.21
C PHE A 176 4.07 -13.80 -5.68
N PRO A 177 3.80 -14.83 -4.86
CA PRO A 177 3.92 -16.21 -5.30
C PRO A 177 2.84 -16.56 -6.33
N ALA A 178 3.15 -17.47 -7.26
CA ALA A 178 2.22 -17.97 -8.26
C ALA A 178 0.95 -18.53 -7.61
N GLY A 179 -0.21 -18.21 -8.17
CA GLY A 179 -1.52 -18.60 -7.63
C GLY A 179 -2.09 -17.64 -6.59
N ASP A 180 -1.37 -16.60 -6.17
CA ASP A 180 -1.92 -15.57 -5.28
C ASP A 180 -3.04 -14.76 -5.98
N VAL A 181 -4.15 -14.55 -5.27
CA VAL A 181 -5.32 -13.83 -5.79
C VAL A 181 -5.01 -12.37 -6.15
N ALA A 182 -4.00 -11.76 -5.51
CA ALA A 182 -3.57 -10.40 -5.81
C ALA A 182 -3.08 -10.26 -7.26
N ILE A 183 -2.45 -11.30 -7.82
CA ILE A 183 -2.00 -11.31 -9.22
C ILE A 183 -3.21 -11.11 -10.13
N HIS A 184 -4.25 -11.93 -9.95
CA HIS A 184 -5.46 -11.84 -10.76
C HIS A 184 -6.17 -10.49 -10.61
N ARG A 185 -6.21 -9.91 -9.39
CA ARG A 185 -6.81 -8.59 -9.15
C ARG A 185 -6.11 -7.49 -9.93
N HIS A 186 -4.78 -7.48 -9.94
CA HIS A 186 -4.00 -6.47 -10.66
C HIS A 186 -4.17 -6.60 -12.18
N LEU A 187 -4.08 -7.82 -12.72
CA LEU A 187 -4.22 -8.08 -14.15
C LEU A 187 -5.65 -7.77 -14.63
N ALA A 188 -6.67 -8.26 -13.93
CA ALA A 188 -8.07 -7.99 -14.27
C ALA A 188 -8.36 -6.48 -14.30
N PHE A 189 -7.87 -5.71 -13.32
CA PHE A 189 -8.08 -4.26 -13.30
C PHE A 189 -7.43 -3.56 -14.50
N ARG A 190 -6.18 -3.91 -14.83
CA ARG A 190 -5.46 -3.37 -15.99
C ARG A 190 -6.21 -3.67 -17.28
N ASP A 191 -6.55 -4.93 -17.49
CA ASP A 191 -7.12 -5.41 -18.76
C ASP A 191 -8.54 -4.92 -18.95
N TYR A 192 -9.31 -4.83 -17.86
CA TYR A 192 -10.63 -4.21 -17.87
C TYR A 192 -10.56 -2.76 -18.31
N LEU A 193 -9.63 -1.97 -17.77
CA LEU A 193 -9.47 -0.57 -18.20
C LEU A 193 -8.99 -0.43 -19.64
N ARG A 194 -8.15 -1.35 -20.15
CA ARG A 194 -7.76 -1.40 -21.56
C ARG A 194 -8.95 -1.70 -22.47
N ALA A 195 -9.84 -2.60 -22.05
CA ALA A 195 -11.03 -2.99 -22.81
C ALA A 195 -12.20 -2.00 -22.72
N HIS A 196 -12.21 -1.11 -21.72
CA HIS A 196 -13.31 -0.15 -21.48
C HIS A 196 -12.78 1.31 -21.44
N PRO A 197 -12.53 1.92 -22.61
CA PRO A 197 -11.93 3.26 -22.70
C PRO A 197 -12.75 4.37 -22.04
N ASP A 198 -14.08 4.22 -21.97
CA ASP A 198 -14.97 5.14 -21.26
C ASP A 198 -14.73 5.12 -19.74
N ILE A 199 -14.57 3.94 -19.16
CA ILE A 199 -14.22 3.78 -17.74
C ILE A 199 -12.80 4.31 -17.47
N ALA A 200 -11.85 4.05 -18.37
CA ALA A 200 -10.50 4.60 -18.26
C ALA A 200 -10.49 6.14 -18.28
N ARG A 201 -11.29 6.77 -19.17
CA ARG A 201 -11.46 8.24 -19.19
C ARG A 201 -12.08 8.78 -17.91
N ALA A 202 -13.12 8.13 -17.38
CA ALA A 202 -13.71 8.51 -16.10
C ALA A 202 -12.68 8.41 -14.96
N TYR A 203 -11.85 7.37 -14.97
CA TYR A 203 -10.79 7.21 -13.99
C TYR A 203 -9.69 8.28 -14.11
N ALA A 204 -9.30 8.66 -15.32
CA ALA A 204 -8.36 9.77 -15.57
C ALA A 204 -8.89 11.09 -15.00
N ALA A 205 -10.14 11.44 -15.32
CA ALA A 205 -10.78 12.66 -14.84
C ALA A 205 -10.83 12.72 -13.31
N LEU A 206 -11.23 11.61 -12.66
CA LEU A 206 -11.24 11.50 -11.20
C LEU A 206 -9.84 11.68 -10.60
N LYS A 207 -8.80 11.08 -11.20
CA LYS A 207 -7.42 11.23 -10.71
C LYS A 207 -6.95 12.68 -10.78
N LEU A 208 -7.27 13.39 -11.87
CA LEU A 208 -6.94 14.81 -12.01
C LEU A 208 -7.64 15.65 -10.94
N GLN A 209 -8.94 15.41 -10.71
CA GLN A 209 -9.70 16.08 -9.66
C GLN A 209 -9.11 15.80 -8.26
N CYS A 210 -8.84 14.54 -7.92
CA CYS A 210 -8.24 14.18 -6.63
C CYS A 210 -6.86 14.81 -6.43
N ALA A 211 -6.05 14.92 -7.50
CA ALA A 211 -4.74 15.57 -7.43
C ALA A 211 -4.85 17.08 -7.18
N GLN A 212 -5.89 17.73 -7.72
CA GLN A 212 -6.18 19.14 -7.45
C GLN A 212 -6.67 19.36 -6.01
N LEU A 213 -7.50 18.45 -5.48
CA LEU A 213 -7.99 18.53 -4.10
C LEU A 213 -6.91 18.23 -3.05
N HIS A 214 -5.97 17.34 -3.39
CA HIS A 214 -4.95 16.83 -2.47
C HIS A 214 -3.54 16.92 -3.06
N PRO A 215 -3.05 18.14 -3.38
CA PRO A 215 -1.80 18.32 -4.12
C PRO A 215 -0.55 17.94 -3.32
N HIS A 216 -0.63 17.79 -2.00
CA HIS A 216 0.51 17.46 -1.13
C HIS A 216 0.22 16.27 -0.20
N ASP A 217 -0.92 15.62 -0.37
CA ASP A 217 -1.37 14.53 0.49
C ASP A 217 -1.67 13.28 -0.35
N GLY A 218 -0.68 12.39 -0.39
CA GLY A 218 -0.79 11.13 -1.14
C GLY A 218 -1.82 10.17 -0.56
N ALA A 219 -2.09 10.23 0.76
CA ALA A 219 -3.08 9.39 1.41
C ALA A 219 -4.48 9.87 1.05
N ALA A 220 -4.77 11.16 1.24
CA ALA A 220 -6.05 11.75 0.85
C ALA A 220 -6.33 11.62 -0.67
N TYR A 221 -5.30 11.75 -1.51
CA TYR A 221 -5.43 11.46 -2.94
C TYR A 221 -5.84 10.00 -3.23
N THR A 222 -5.30 9.04 -2.47
CA THR A 222 -5.63 7.62 -2.60
C THR A 222 -7.05 7.35 -2.15
N ASP A 223 -7.45 7.92 -1.02
CA ASP A 223 -8.80 7.78 -0.45
C ASP A 223 -9.86 8.41 -1.36
N CYS A 224 -9.58 9.58 -1.94
CA CYS A 224 -10.48 10.31 -2.84
C CYS A 224 -10.98 9.45 -4.02
N LYS A 225 -10.18 8.51 -4.52
CA LYS A 225 -10.53 7.62 -5.64
C LYS A 225 -10.84 6.18 -5.22
N ALA A 226 -10.78 5.86 -3.93
CA ALA A 226 -10.89 4.49 -3.43
C ALA A 226 -12.21 3.84 -3.85
N THR A 227 -13.35 4.52 -3.67
CA THR A 227 -14.68 4.00 -4.05
C THR A 227 -14.76 3.64 -5.53
N PHE A 228 -14.21 4.47 -6.42
CA PHE A 228 -14.18 4.18 -7.86
C PHE A 228 -13.32 2.96 -8.16
N VAL A 229 -12.12 2.89 -7.57
CA VAL A 229 -11.19 1.76 -7.75
C VAL A 229 -11.83 0.46 -7.27
N HIS A 230 -12.47 0.45 -6.09
CA HIS A 230 -13.13 -0.72 -5.55
C HIS A 230 -14.26 -1.22 -6.44
N ARG A 231 -15.15 -0.34 -6.90
CA ARG A 231 -16.26 -0.70 -7.81
C ARG A 231 -15.73 -1.25 -9.14
N THR A 232 -14.80 -0.54 -9.75
CA THR A 232 -14.19 -0.94 -11.03
C THR A 232 -13.47 -2.27 -10.91
N LEU A 233 -12.81 -2.55 -9.79
CA LEU A 233 -12.18 -3.85 -9.56
C LEU A 233 -13.20 -4.99 -9.43
N THR A 234 -14.33 -4.75 -8.76
CA THR A 234 -15.42 -5.73 -8.71
C THR A 234 -15.94 -6.04 -10.11
N ASP A 235 -16.18 -5.01 -10.93
CA ASP A 235 -16.63 -5.17 -12.32
C ASP A 235 -15.57 -5.89 -13.17
N ALA A 236 -14.31 -5.54 -13.01
CA ALA A 236 -13.17 -6.14 -13.69
C ALA A 236 -13.02 -7.64 -13.40
N LEU A 237 -13.14 -8.03 -12.12
CA LEU A 237 -13.10 -9.45 -11.72
C LEU A 237 -14.29 -10.22 -12.29
N ALA A 238 -15.50 -9.63 -12.25
CA ALA A 238 -16.68 -10.24 -12.84
C ALA A 238 -16.56 -10.36 -14.38
N TRP A 239 -15.94 -9.38 -15.04
CA TRP A 239 -15.66 -9.41 -16.47
C TRP A 239 -14.63 -10.50 -16.84
N ALA A 240 -13.51 -10.57 -16.12
CA ALA A 240 -12.48 -11.59 -16.35
C ALA A 240 -13.00 -13.02 -16.11
N ALA A 241 -13.94 -13.21 -15.16
CA ALA A 241 -14.58 -14.50 -14.93
C ALA A 241 -15.51 -14.92 -16.08
N ARG A 242 -16.08 -13.98 -16.83
CA ARG A 242 -16.93 -14.26 -18.00
C ARG A 242 -16.13 -14.49 -19.28
N ASP A 243 -14.94 -13.90 -19.37
CA ASP A 243 -14.04 -14.05 -20.52
C ASP A 243 -12.58 -14.29 -20.04
N PRO A 244 -12.21 -15.55 -19.79
CA PRO A 244 -10.86 -15.91 -19.32
C PRO A 244 -9.75 -15.62 -20.35
N GLY A 245 -10.12 -15.39 -21.62
CA GLY A 245 -9.17 -15.05 -22.69
C GLY A 245 -8.77 -13.58 -22.69
N ALA A 246 -9.58 -12.70 -22.08
CA ALA A 246 -9.40 -11.26 -22.15
C ALA A 246 -8.30 -10.70 -21.21
N THR A 247 -7.73 -11.54 -20.33
CA THR A 247 -6.68 -11.15 -19.36
C THR A 247 -5.25 -11.49 -19.80
N LYS A 248 -5.03 -11.80 -21.10
CA LYS A 248 -3.78 -12.43 -21.60
C LYS A 248 -2.82 -11.52 -22.41
N THR A 249 -2.90 -10.20 -22.29
CA THR A 249 -2.01 -9.25 -23.00
C THR A 249 -1.68 -8.06 -22.11
#